data_AF-A0A183JMY0-F1
#
_entry.id   AF-A0A183JMY0-F1
#
_cell.length_a   1.000
_cell.length_b   1.000
_cell.length_c   1.000
_cell.angle_alpha   90.00
_cell.angle_beta   90.00
_cell.angle_gamma   90.00
#
_symmetry.space_group_name_H-M   'P 1'
#
loop_
_entity.id
_entity.type
_entity.pdbx_description
1 polymer ?
#
loop_
_entity_poly.entity_id
_entity_poly.type
_entity_poly.pdbx_seq_one_letter_code
_entity_poly.pdbx_strand_id
1 'polypeptide(L)'
;MNIVHNAKEAHLSWLPSTSGSPPPPNALQADSGICVIRGKKGGHLIPGKMLLRTGTASILYEGKETPLSEFEILCTTNVHSNQTL
;
A
#
# COMPACT_ATOMS: atom_id res chain seq x y z
N MET A 1 9.92 -35.57 -2.36
CA MET A 1 8.57 -34.96 -2.36
C MET A 1 8.70 -33.59 -3.00
N ASN A 2 8.12 -33.38 -4.19
CA ASN A 2 8.13 -32.08 -4.86
C ASN A 2 6.94 -31.28 -4.36
N ILE A 3 7.19 -30.24 -3.56
CA ILE A 3 6.16 -29.28 -3.20
C ILE A 3 6.02 -28.36 -4.42
N VAL A 4 4.94 -28.54 -5.18
CA VAL A 4 4.56 -27.59 -6.22
C VAL A 4 4.02 -26.36 -5.50
N HIS A 5 4.82 -25.30 -5.39
CA HIS A 5 4.32 -24.01 -4.94
C HIS A 5 3.40 -23.46 -6.02
N ASN A 6 2.08 -23.52 -5.78
CA ASN A 6 1.10 -22.83 -6.59
C ASN A 6 1.19 -21.33 -6.28
N ALA A 7 2.20 -20.67 -6.84
CA ALA A 7 2.38 -19.23 -6.70
C ALA A 7 1.32 -18.52 -7.54
N LYS A 8 0.47 -17.72 -6.89
CA LYS A 8 -0.47 -16.81 -7.56
C LYS A 8 0.14 -15.42 -7.53
N GLU A 9 0.31 -14.83 -8.71
CA GLU A 9 0.73 -13.43 -8.85
C GLU A 9 -0.51 -12.51 -8.82
N ALA A 10 -0.37 -11.32 -8.24
CA ALA A 10 -1.44 -10.32 -8.17
C ALA A 10 -1.01 -9.06 -8.92
N HIS A 11 -1.94 -8.46 -9.67
CA HIS A 11 -1.72 -7.17 -10.31
C HIS A 11 -1.89 -6.04 -9.29
N LEU A 12 -0.77 -5.44 -8.88
CA LEU A 12 -0.72 -4.40 -7.88
C LEU A 12 -0.05 -3.14 -8.43
N SER A 13 -0.54 -1.97 -8.04
CA SER A 13 0.10 -0.69 -8.33
C SER A 13 0.20 0.17 -7.08
N TRP A 14 1.19 1.05 -7.07
CA TRP A 14 1.38 2.05 -6.04
C TRP A 14 0.73 3.35 -6.51
N LEU A 15 -0.29 3.81 -5.79
CA LEU A 15 -1.01 5.04 -6.11
C LEU A 15 -0.62 6.16 -5.14
N PRO A 16 -0.22 7.36 -5.62
CA PRO A 16 0.09 8.49 -4.75
C PRO A 16 -1.09 8.87 -3.84
N SER A 17 -0.79 9.24 -2.60
CA SER A 17 -1.78 9.65 -1.60
C SER A 17 -1.15 10.58 -0.57
N THR A 18 -2.00 11.26 0.20
CA THR A 18 -1.63 12.19 1.27
C THR A 18 -2.38 11.88 2.56
N SER A 19 -1.77 12.21 3.70
CA SER A 19 -2.37 11.96 5.01
C SER A 19 -3.69 12.72 5.15
N GLY A 20 -4.73 12.03 5.62
CA GLY A 20 -6.08 12.59 5.74
C GLY A 20 -6.92 12.51 4.46
N SER A 21 -6.35 12.13 3.32
CA SER A 21 -7.15 11.77 2.14
C SER A 21 -7.80 10.39 2.33
N PRO A 22 -9.02 10.16 1.81
CA PRO A 22 -9.63 8.84 1.86
C PRO A 22 -8.81 7.84 1.03
N PRO A 23 -8.69 6.57 1.48
CA PRO A 23 -8.03 5.52 0.70
C PRO A 23 -8.77 5.27 -0.63
N PRO A 24 -8.06 4.87 -1.70
CA PRO A 24 -8.69 4.28 -2.87
C PRO A 24 -9.53 3.05 -2.48
N PRO A 25 -10.66 2.79 -3.17
CA PRO A 25 -11.54 1.67 -2.85
C PRO A 25 -10.89 0.30 -3.02
N ASN A 26 -9.85 0.23 -3.84
CA ASN A 26 -9.04 -0.96 -4.12
C ASN A 26 -7.73 -1.01 -3.33
N ALA A 27 -7.61 -0.24 -2.24
CA ALA A 27 -6.45 -0.29 -1.35
C ALA A 27 -6.32 -1.68 -0.70
N LEU A 28 -5.13 -2.25 -0.77
CA LEU A 28 -4.84 -3.55 -0.17
C LEU A 28 -4.77 -3.39 1.35
N GLN A 29 -5.64 -4.11 2.06
CA GLN A 29 -5.62 -4.20 3.52
C GLN A 29 -4.72 -5.35 3.96
N ALA A 30 -3.76 -5.05 4.84
CA ALA A 30 -2.94 -6.05 5.52
C ALA A 30 -3.70 -6.69 6.70
N ASP A 31 -4.60 -5.90 7.30
CA ASP A 31 -5.52 -6.31 8.35
C ASP A 31 -6.75 -5.38 8.32
N SER A 32 -7.79 -5.69 9.08
CA SER A 32 -9.01 -4.88 9.19
C SER A 32 -8.69 -3.44 9.58
N GLY A 33 -8.89 -2.51 8.65
CA GLY A 33 -8.65 -1.08 8.86
C GLY A 33 -7.20 -0.63 8.70
N ILE A 34 -6.30 -1.50 8.22
CA ILE A 34 -4.87 -1.21 8.02
C ILE A 34 -4.48 -1.47 6.57
N CYS A 35 -4.09 -0.41 5.85
CA CYS A 35 -3.60 -0.50 4.48
C CYS A 35 -2.07 -0.53 4.38
N VAL A 36 -1.57 -1.23 3.35
CA VAL A 36 -0.14 -1.22 3.00
C VAL A 36 0.19 0.06 2.27
N ILE A 37 1.24 0.75 2.73
CA ILE A 37 1.79 1.93 2.05
C ILE A 37 3.30 1.81 1.87
N ARG A 38 3.89 2.75 1.13
CA ARG A 38 5.32 3.05 1.19
C ARG A 38 5.57 4.55 1.13
N GLY A 39 6.64 5.02 1.74
CA GLY A 39 7.02 6.43 1.73
C GLY A 39 8.51 6.65 1.60
N LYS A 40 8.89 7.87 1.19
CA LYS A 40 10.29 8.26 1.01
C LYS A 40 10.84 8.87 2.31
N LYS A 41 11.97 8.35 2.79
CA LYS A 41 12.72 8.92 3.93
C LYS A 41 14.20 8.59 3.80
N GLY A 42 15.06 9.60 3.96
CA GLY A 42 16.52 9.40 3.89
C GLY A 42 17.01 8.83 2.54
N GLY A 43 16.32 9.11 1.43
CA GLY A 43 16.64 8.52 0.12
C GLY A 43 16.15 7.08 -0.08
N HIS A 44 15.55 6.47 0.94
CA HIS A 44 14.97 5.13 0.86
C HIS A 44 13.46 5.20 0.61
N LEU A 45 12.94 4.19 -0.09
CA LEU A 45 11.51 3.95 -0.24
C LEU A 45 11.13 2.79 0.70
N ILE A 46 10.36 3.09 1.75
CA ILE A 46 10.19 2.22 2.91
C ILE A 46 8.72 1.82 3.03
N PRO A 47 8.40 0.52 3.18
CA PRO A 47 7.03 0.08 3.41
C PRO A 47 6.54 0.49 4.80
N GLY A 48 5.24 0.71 4.92
CA GLY A 48 4.59 1.17 6.13
C GLY A 48 3.11 0.81 6.16
N LYS A 49 2.37 1.49 7.05
CA LYS A 49 0.93 1.28 7.23
C LYS A 49 0.16 2.59 7.22
N MET A 50 -1.09 2.52 6.78
CA MET A 50 -2.08 3.59 6.98
C MET A 50 -3.27 3.06 7.75
N LEU A 51 -3.67 3.78 8.80
CA LEU A 51 -4.87 3.48 9.57
C LEU A 51 -6.08 4.12 8.91
N LEU A 52 -7.02 3.31 8.43
CA LEU A 52 -8.20 3.82 7.69
C LEU A 52 -9.09 4.71 8.55
N ARG A 53 -9.19 4.43 9.86
CA ARG A 53 -10.01 5.21 10.80
C ARG A 53 -9.51 6.65 10.96
N THR A 54 -8.20 6.88 10.91
CA THR A 54 -7.60 8.19 11.17
C THR A 54 -6.99 8.83 9.93
N GLY A 55 -6.84 8.08 8.83
CA GLY A 55 -6.11 8.51 7.64
C GLY A 55 -4.62 8.75 7.89
N THR A 56 -4.08 8.26 9.01
CA THR A 56 -2.68 8.47 9.41
C THR A 56 -1.79 7.42 8.78
N ALA A 57 -0.74 7.87 8.10
CA ALA A 57 0.26 7.01 7.46
C ALA A 57 1.60 7.08 8.21
N SER A 58 2.26 5.94 8.38
CA SER A 58 3.56 5.85 9.05
C SER A 58 4.47 4.76 8.45
N ILE A 59 5.77 4.97 8.58
CA ILE A 59 6.83 4.00 8.26
C ILE A 59 7.75 3.81 9.47
N LEU A 60 8.49 2.70 9.52
CA LEU A 60 9.60 2.53 10.47
C LEU A 60 10.91 3.03 9.85
N TYR A 61 11.50 4.06 10.45
CA TYR A 61 12.79 4.61 10.03
C TYR A 61 13.68 4.81 11.26
N GLU A 62 14.91 4.30 11.23
CA GLU A 62 15.88 4.37 12.34
C GLU A 62 15.30 3.90 13.69
N GLY A 63 14.52 2.82 13.66
CA GLY A 63 13.90 2.23 14.85
C GLY A 63 12.71 3.02 15.42
N LYS A 64 12.20 4.03 14.71
CA LYS A 64 11.05 4.85 15.15
C LYS A 64 9.94 4.89 14.12
N GLU A 65 8.70 4.92 14.60
CA GLU A 65 7.52 5.19 13.78
C GLU A 65 7.52 6.66 13.37
N THR A 66 7.62 6.90 12.06
CA THR A 66 7.69 8.23 11.46
C THR A 66 6.42 8.49 10.66
N PRO A 67 5.63 9.52 11.01
CA PRO A 67 4.44 9.87 10.25
C PRO A 67 4.81 10.43 8.87
N LEU A 68 3.94 10.21 7.89
CA LEU A 68 4.10 10.67 6.52
C LEU A 68 2.95 11.57 6.09
N SER A 69 3.28 12.71 5.47
CA SER A 69 2.30 13.57 4.80
C SER A 69 2.01 13.09 3.37
N GLU A 70 2.99 12.51 2.70
CA GLU A 70 2.93 12.01 1.32
C GLU A 70 3.47 10.58 1.26
N PHE A 71 2.76 9.71 0.54
CA PHE A 71 3.08 8.29 0.43
C PHE A 71 2.40 7.69 -0.80
N GLU A 72 2.65 6.41 -1.05
CA GLU A 72 1.90 5.63 -2.04
C GLU A 72 1.17 4.49 -1.34
N ILE A 73 -0.10 4.26 -1.70
CA ILE A 73 -0.91 3.15 -1.21
C ILE A 73 -0.81 1.98 -2.19
N LEU A 74 -0.59 0.77 -1.69
CA LEU A 74 -0.62 -0.44 -2.50
C LEU A 74 -2.07 -0.77 -2.83
N CYS A 75 -2.40 -0.81 -4.12
CA CYS A 75 -3.76 -1.05 -4.58
C CYS A 75 -3.82 -2.28 -5.49
N THR A 76 -4.92 -3.04 -5.41
CA THR A 76 -5.21 -4.08 -6.39
C THR A 76 -5.65 -3.44 -7.69
N THR A 77 -4.80 -3.48 -8.70
CA THR A 77 -5.06 -2.92 -10.02
C THR A 77 -5.16 -4.06 -11.01
N ASN A 78 -6.24 -4.82 -10.93
CA ASN A 78 -6.56 -5.75 -12.02
C ASN A 78 -6.67 -4.93 -13.30
N VAL A 79 -5.84 -5.26 -14.30
CA VAL A 79 -6.06 -4.78 -15.66
C VAL A 79 -7.26 -5.55 -16.17
N HIS A 80 -8.47 -5.01 -15.98
CA HIS A 80 -9.63 -5.56 -16.65
C HIS A 80 -9.41 -5.37 -18.15
N SER A 81 -9.34 -6.47 -18.91
CA SER A 81 -9.15 -6.45 -20.36
C SER A 81 -10.35 -5.92 -21.15
N ASN A 82 -11.32 -5.25 -20.52
CA ASN A 82 -12.50 -4.68 -21.17
C ASN A 82 -12.76 -3.25 -20.70
N GLN A 83 -12.09 -2.30 -21.34
CA GLN A 83 -12.72 -1.02 -21.65
C GLN A 83 -12.82 -0.93 -23.17
N THR A 84 -14.00 -1.22 -23.70
CA THR A 84 -14.37 -0.79 -25.05
C THR A 84 -14.49 0.74 -25.00
N LEU A 85 -13.74 1.42 -25.87
CA LEU A 85 -13.84 2.85 -26.13
C LEU A 85 -15.27 3.26 -26.50
#